data_AF-A0A4Q2ZCL7-F1
#
_entry.id   AF-A0A4Q2ZCL7-F1
#
_cell.length_a   1.000
_cell.length_b   1.000
_cell.length_c   1.000
_cell.angle_alpha   90.00
_cell.angle_beta   90.00
_cell.angle_gamma   90.00
#
_symmetry.space_group_name_H-M   'P 1'
#
loop_
_entity.id
_entity.type
_entity.pdbx_description
1 polymer ?
#
loop_
_entity_poly.entity_id
_entity_poly.type
_entity_poly.pdbx_seq_one_letter_code
_entity_poly.pdbx_strand_id
1 'polypeptide(L)'
;MRIAFVDGDGRTEIEAMHPSKRTKVYQVSVGEEGAAVEVIGKKTADGKPCVEKMSIPENTKRPLLLVLPNEKAPSGIRLHVIEDDDKDFPWGSTRFVNATGRKLVFAAENKAVEIPPSWSPVMVDPGGADRNMEVRLFFREERQKSIYSAVWQYAADVRTLIFLVPGTDARLGPVAMKMIPEDKRVRESEAAAATQ
;
A
#
# COMPACT_ATOMS: atom_id res chain seq x y z
N MET A 1 16.71 -1.26 -5.89
CA MET A 1 16.15 -0.62 -7.10
C MET A 1 16.00 0.86 -6.82
N ARG A 2 16.47 1.73 -7.72
CA ARG A 2 16.32 3.19 -7.62
C ARG A 2 15.31 3.64 -8.67
N ILE A 3 14.42 4.55 -8.32
CA ILE A 3 13.39 5.06 -9.23
C ILE A 3 13.27 6.58 -9.09
N ALA A 4 12.77 7.24 -10.14
CA ALA A 4 12.50 8.68 -10.13
C ALA A 4 11.11 8.96 -10.69
N PHE A 5 10.45 9.98 -10.17
CA PHE A 5 9.36 10.64 -10.89
C PHE A 5 9.94 11.38 -12.08
N VAL A 6 9.26 11.25 -13.22
CA VAL A 6 9.51 12.04 -14.44
C VAL A 6 8.21 12.75 -14.77
N ASP A 7 8.25 14.07 -14.77
CA ASP A 7 7.09 14.93 -14.91
C ASP A 7 7.45 16.22 -15.68
N GLY A 8 6.52 17.19 -15.73
CA GLY A 8 6.73 18.44 -16.48
C GLY A 8 7.88 19.30 -15.95
N ASP A 9 8.23 19.16 -14.68
CA ASP A 9 9.29 19.94 -14.02
C ASP A 9 10.65 19.22 -14.05
N GLY A 10 10.68 17.98 -14.52
CA GLY A 10 11.88 17.21 -14.80
C GLY A 10 11.90 15.88 -14.07
N ARG A 11 13.04 15.58 -13.42
CA ARG A 11 13.33 14.26 -12.86
C ARG A 11 13.66 14.38 -11.37
N THR A 12 12.82 13.77 -10.53
CA THR A 12 12.97 13.76 -9.08
C THR A 12 13.17 12.34 -8.57
N GLU A 13 14.34 12.03 -8.02
CA GLU A 13 14.61 10.71 -7.47
C GLU A 13 13.79 10.44 -6.19
N ILE A 14 13.28 9.21 -6.06
CA ILE A 14 12.55 8.76 -4.89
C ILE A 14 13.53 8.10 -3.92
N GLU A 15 13.70 8.73 -2.77
CA GLU A 15 14.58 8.27 -1.69
C GLU A 15 13.80 7.46 -0.63
N ALA A 16 14.54 6.68 0.16
CA ALA A 16 14.06 5.96 1.35
C ALA A 16 12.86 5.02 1.11
N MET A 17 12.71 4.46 -0.09
CA MET A 17 11.69 3.46 -0.36
C MET A 17 11.87 2.22 0.52
N HIS A 18 10.79 1.80 1.19
CA HIS A 18 10.78 0.62 2.05
C HIS A 18 9.43 -0.10 1.96
N PRO A 19 9.39 -1.45 1.92
CA PRO A 19 8.13 -2.19 1.74
C PRO A 19 7.14 -2.08 2.90
N SER A 20 7.59 -1.58 4.06
CA SER A 20 6.78 -1.42 5.28
C SER A 20 6.67 0.03 5.76
N LYS A 21 7.12 1.01 4.96
CA LYS A 21 7.05 2.43 5.33
C LYS A 21 6.65 3.27 4.13
N ARG A 22 5.96 4.37 4.39
CA ARG A 22 5.70 5.41 3.40
C ARG A 22 6.97 6.22 3.19
N THR A 23 7.16 6.73 1.98
CA THR A 23 8.15 7.77 1.73
C THR A 23 7.60 9.11 2.22
N LYS A 24 8.43 10.16 2.16
CA LYS A 24 7.92 11.54 2.19
C LYS A 24 6.95 11.78 1.03
N VAL A 25 6.17 12.85 1.13
CA VAL A 25 5.32 13.34 0.05
C VAL A 25 6.19 13.96 -1.05
N TYR A 26 5.88 13.63 -2.30
CA TYR A 26 6.49 14.24 -3.47
C TYR A 26 5.42 15.06 -4.19
N GLN A 27 5.77 16.29 -4.55
CA GLN A 27 4.97 17.09 -5.48
C GLN A 27 5.32 16.63 -6.89
N VAL A 28 4.29 16.35 -7.69
CA VAL A 28 4.43 15.86 -9.06
C VAL A 28 3.52 16.69 -9.95
N SER A 29 4.11 17.32 -10.96
CA SER A 29 3.39 18.16 -11.92
C SER A 29 3.01 17.35 -13.15
N VAL A 30 1.74 16.97 -13.25
CA VAL A 30 1.24 16.20 -14.40
C VAL A 30 1.26 17.07 -15.66
N GLY A 31 2.31 16.91 -16.47
CA GLY A 31 2.43 17.57 -17.77
C GLY A 31 1.53 16.94 -18.84
N GLU A 32 1.63 17.42 -20.09
CA GLU A 32 0.81 16.93 -21.22
C GLU A 32 0.98 15.42 -21.49
N GLU A 33 2.18 14.87 -21.25
CA GLU A 33 2.46 13.44 -21.42
C GLU A 33 2.06 12.59 -20.20
N GLY A 34 1.52 13.22 -19.15
CA GLY A 34 1.23 12.63 -17.86
C GLY A 34 2.45 12.56 -16.95
N ALA A 35 2.26 11.97 -15.76
CA ALA A 35 3.36 11.67 -14.85
C ALA A 35 3.84 10.23 -15.06
N ALA A 36 5.13 9.98 -14.84
CA ALA A 36 5.71 8.65 -15.02
C ALA A 36 6.77 8.34 -13.98
N VAL A 37 7.16 7.06 -13.91
CA VAL A 37 8.24 6.57 -13.05
C VAL A 37 9.32 5.95 -13.90
N GLU A 38 10.53 6.47 -13.79
CA GLU A 38 11.73 5.91 -14.41
C GLU A 38 12.40 4.91 -13.45
N VAL A 39 12.83 3.76 -13.97
CA VAL A 39 13.74 2.85 -13.27
C VAL A 39 15.19 3.24 -13.57
N ILE A 40 15.84 3.87 -12.60
CA ILE A 40 17.17 4.46 -12.77
C ILE A 40 18.19 3.38 -13.11
N GLY A 41 18.95 3.62 -14.18
CA GLY A 41 20.01 2.71 -14.64
C GLY A 41 19.51 1.55 -15.50
N LYS A 42 18.20 1.43 -15.74
CA LYS A 42 17.62 0.43 -16.64
C LYS A 42 17.23 1.06 -17.97
N LYS A 43 17.55 0.36 -19.05
CA LYS A 43 17.26 0.78 -20.43
C LYS A 43 16.43 -0.26 -21.16
N THR A 44 15.61 0.18 -22.11
CA THR A 44 14.92 -0.68 -23.08
C THR A 44 15.92 -1.25 -24.09
N ALA A 45 15.47 -2.20 -24.92
CA ALA A 45 16.30 -2.79 -25.98
C ALA A 45 16.88 -1.73 -26.95
N ASP A 46 16.14 -0.63 -27.15
CA ASP A 46 16.56 0.50 -28.01
C ASP A 46 17.47 1.51 -27.27
N GLY A 47 17.89 1.22 -26.04
CA GLY A 47 18.78 2.06 -25.25
C GLY A 47 18.12 3.27 -24.57
N LYS A 48 16.78 3.41 -24.66
CA LYS A 48 16.01 4.47 -23.98
C LYS A 48 15.80 4.15 -22.50
N PRO A 49 15.59 5.13 -21.61
CA PRO A 49 15.25 4.88 -20.21
C PRO A 49 13.99 4.00 -20.06
N CYS A 50 14.00 3.07 -19.11
CA CYS A 50 12.79 2.32 -18.76
C CYS A 50 11.85 3.19 -17.94
N VAL A 51 10.70 3.53 -18.51
CA VAL A 51 9.68 4.39 -17.89
C VAL A 51 8.35 3.65 -17.86
N GLU A 52 7.66 3.69 -16.71
CA GLU A 52 6.28 3.24 -16.56
C GLU A 52 5.37 4.45 -16.39
N LYS A 53 4.30 4.52 -17.20
CA LYS A 53 3.32 5.59 -17.09
C LYS A 53 2.52 5.43 -15.80
N MET A 54 2.35 6.53 -15.07
CA MET A 54 1.51 6.58 -13.89
C MET A 54 0.12 7.07 -14.30
N SER A 55 -0.89 6.22 -14.10
CA SER A 55 -2.29 6.61 -14.29
C SER A 55 -2.90 6.95 -12.93
N ILE A 56 -3.22 8.21 -12.71
CA ILE A 56 -3.90 8.70 -11.51
C ILE A 56 -5.40 8.75 -11.84
N PRO A 57 -6.26 7.99 -11.15
CA PRO A 57 -7.70 8.03 -11.38
C PRO A 57 -8.27 9.44 -11.19
N GLU A 58 -9.25 9.80 -12.02
CA GLU A 58 -10.00 11.04 -11.87
C GLU A 58 -10.60 11.12 -10.46
N ASN A 59 -10.52 12.30 -9.83
CA ASN A 59 -10.94 12.59 -8.44
C ASN A 59 -10.03 12.07 -7.32
N THR A 60 -8.85 11.49 -7.63
CA THR A 60 -7.88 11.15 -6.58
C THR A 60 -7.33 12.43 -5.93
N LYS A 61 -7.51 12.58 -4.61
CA LYS A 61 -7.09 13.75 -3.83
C LYS A 61 -5.70 13.56 -3.24
N ARG A 62 -5.43 12.38 -2.67
CA ARG A 62 -4.14 12.02 -2.08
C ARG A 62 -3.66 10.70 -2.69
N PRO A 63 -3.01 10.74 -3.87
CA PRO A 63 -2.55 9.53 -4.52
C PRO A 63 -1.42 8.89 -3.73
N LEU A 64 -1.61 7.62 -3.34
CA LEU A 64 -0.53 6.77 -2.86
C LEU A 64 -0.11 5.83 -4.00
N LEU A 65 1.14 6.03 -4.46
CA LEU A 65 1.74 5.19 -5.48
C LEU A 65 2.33 3.92 -4.86
N LEU A 66 1.90 2.77 -5.37
CA LEU A 66 2.46 1.46 -5.07
C LEU A 66 3.34 1.01 -6.22
N VAL A 67 4.59 0.69 -5.91
CA VAL A 67 5.56 0.15 -6.87
C VAL A 67 5.70 -1.34 -6.61
N LEU A 68 5.22 -2.14 -7.55
CA LEU A 68 5.15 -3.60 -7.42
C LEU A 68 6.11 -4.24 -8.42
N PRO A 69 6.72 -5.39 -8.09
CA PRO A 69 7.53 -6.14 -9.04
C PRO A 69 6.65 -6.66 -10.20
N ASN A 70 7.20 -6.60 -11.42
CA ASN A 70 6.60 -7.18 -12.62
C ASN A 70 7.69 -7.67 -13.58
N GLU A 71 8.02 -8.96 -13.49
CA GLU A 71 9.08 -9.58 -14.29
C GLU A 71 8.80 -9.55 -15.80
N LYS A 72 7.53 -9.41 -16.19
CA LYS A 72 7.13 -9.34 -17.61
C LYS A 72 7.30 -7.95 -18.21
N ALA A 73 7.37 -6.90 -17.38
CA ALA A 73 7.58 -5.54 -17.87
C ALA A 73 9.08 -5.28 -18.12
N PRO A 74 9.46 -4.59 -19.21
CA PRO A 74 10.84 -4.19 -19.44
C PRO A 74 11.45 -3.37 -18.29
N SER A 75 10.64 -2.56 -17.61
CA SER A 75 11.04 -1.83 -16.39
C SER A 75 11.30 -2.77 -15.19
N GLY A 76 10.68 -3.94 -15.15
CA GLY A 76 10.68 -4.85 -14.00
C GLY A 76 9.67 -4.47 -12.92
N ILE A 77 8.85 -3.44 -13.15
CA ILE A 77 7.87 -2.95 -12.19
C ILE A 77 6.50 -2.75 -12.85
N ARG A 78 5.48 -2.63 -12.01
CA ARG A 78 4.17 -2.10 -12.36
C ARG A 78 3.75 -1.11 -11.30
N LEU A 79 3.00 -0.11 -11.72
CA LEU A 79 2.51 0.96 -10.85
C LEU A 79 1.02 0.73 -10.54
N HIS A 80 0.63 1.01 -9.29
CA HIS A 80 -0.77 1.05 -8.91
C HIS A 80 -1.00 2.27 -8.01
N VAL A 81 -2.00 3.07 -8.34
CA VAL A 81 -2.36 4.26 -7.56
C VAL A 81 -3.63 3.96 -6.79
N ILE A 82 -3.62 4.23 -5.48
CA ILE A 82 -4.80 4.15 -4.62
C ILE A 82 -5.04 5.50 -3.94
N GLU A 83 -6.30 5.83 -3.69
CA GLU A 83 -6.69 6.99 -2.88
C GLU A 83 -6.26 6.77 -1.42
N ASP A 84 -5.68 7.78 -0.78
CA ASP A 84 -5.18 7.73 0.59
C ASP A 84 -5.68 8.91 1.45
N ASP A 85 -6.70 9.64 0.97
CA ASP A 85 -7.37 10.68 1.74
C ASP A 85 -7.96 10.13 3.05
N ASP A 86 -7.90 10.93 4.12
CA ASP A 86 -8.38 10.51 5.44
C ASP A 86 -9.90 10.48 5.57
N LYS A 87 -10.63 11.06 4.61
CA LYS A 87 -12.10 10.89 4.54
C LYS A 87 -12.49 9.50 4.06
N ASP A 88 -11.70 8.92 3.14
CA ASP A 88 -11.93 7.58 2.59
C ASP A 88 -11.12 6.50 3.32
N PHE A 89 -10.06 6.90 4.01
CA PHE A 89 -9.22 6.06 4.85
C PHE A 89 -9.04 6.68 6.25
N PRO A 90 -10.08 6.61 7.11
CA PRO A 90 -10.09 7.28 8.39
C PRO A 90 -9.04 6.73 9.35
N TRP A 91 -8.65 7.57 10.31
CA TRP A 91 -7.80 7.17 11.43
C TRP A 91 -8.46 6.08 12.28
N GLY A 92 -7.65 5.20 12.86
CA GLY A 92 -8.13 4.04 13.60
C GLY A 92 -8.68 2.92 12.70
N SER A 93 -8.53 3.02 11.37
CA SER A 93 -9.00 1.98 10.45
C SER A 93 -7.86 1.16 9.86
N THR A 94 -8.20 -0.04 9.40
CA THR A 94 -7.31 -0.91 8.64
C THR A 94 -7.86 -1.13 7.25
N ARG A 95 -7.02 -0.99 6.22
CA ARG A 95 -7.38 -1.19 4.84
C ARG A 95 -6.62 -2.37 4.25
N PHE A 96 -7.34 -3.36 3.74
CA PHE A 96 -6.77 -4.56 3.16
C PHE A 96 -6.82 -4.52 1.64
N VAL A 97 -5.71 -4.86 1.00
CA VAL A 97 -5.63 -5.19 -0.43
C VAL A 97 -5.20 -6.65 -0.55
N ASN A 98 -5.96 -7.45 -1.30
CA ASN A 98 -5.73 -8.90 -1.37
C ASN A 98 -5.28 -9.33 -2.76
N ALA A 99 -3.98 -9.51 -2.90
CA ALA A 99 -3.31 -10.01 -4.09
C ALA A 99 -2.99 -11.52 -4.02
N THR A 100 -3.58 -12.27 -3.08
CA THR A 100 -3.31 -13.72 -2.93
C THR A 100 -4.00 -14.59 -3.99
N GLY A 101 -5.00 -14.05 -4.68
CA GLY A 101 -5.85 -14.81 -5.61
C GLY A 101 -6.92 -15.68 -4.93
N ARG A 102 -6.98 -15.70 -3.59
CA ARG A 102 -7.97 -16.46 -2.80
C ARG A 102 -8.81 -15.53 -1.93
N LYS A 103 -10.04 -15.94 -1.63
CA LYS A 103 -10.92 -15.19 -0.70
C LYS A 103 -10.47 -15.44 0.73
N LEU A 104 -10.25 -14.36 1.47
CA LEU A 104 -9.84 -14.40 2.87
C LEU A 104 -10.96 -13.85 3.74
N VAL A 105 -10.92 -14.18 5.02
CA VAL A 105 -11.76 -13.57 6.05
C VAL A 105 -10.84 -13.09 7.14
N PHE A 106 -10.93 -11.81 7.45
CA PHE A 106 -10.30 -11.21 8.61
C PHE A 106 -11.33 -11.15 9.74
N ALA A 107 -11.00 -11.76 10.88
CA ALA A 107 -11.79 -11.68 12.08
C ALA A 107 -11.03 -10.90 13.14
N ALA A 108 -11.70 -9.96 13.77
CA ALA A 108 -11.18 -9.20 14.89
C ALA A 108 -12.31 -8.96 15.88
N GLU A 109 -12.10 -9.36 17.14
CA GLU A 109 -13.13 -9.33 18.18
C GLU A 109 -14.41 -10.05 17.71
N ASN A 110 -15.53 -9.33 17.66
CA ASN A 110 -16.83 -9.82 17.23
C ASN A 110 -17.15 -9.49 15.76
N LYS A 111 -16.19 -8.97 14.99
CA LYS A 111 -16.36 -8.63 13.57
C LYS A 111 -15.60 -9.61 12.69
N ALA A 112 -16.24 -10.09 11.64
CA ALA A 112 -15.61 -10.85 10.57
C ALA A 112 -15.92 -10.19 9.23
N VAL A 113 -14.89 -9.89 8.46
CA VAL A 113 -14.97 -9.17 7.18
C VAL A 113 -14.34 -10.03 6.10
N GLU A 114 -15.08 -10.24 5.01
CA GLU A 114 -14.54 -10.92 3.84
C GLU A 114 -13.64 -9.97 3.04
N ILE A 115 -12.50 -10.50 2.61
CA ILE A 115 -11.51 -9.79 1.81
C ILE A 115 -11.37 -10.56 0.48
N PRO A 116 -12.12 -10.17 -0.57
CA PRO A 116 -12.05 -10.83 -1.86
C PRO A 116 -10.69 -10.59 -2.52
N PRO A 117 -10.23 -11.48 -3.43
CA PRO A 117 -9.00 -11.25 -4.18
C PRO A 117 -9.22 -10.08 -5.14
N SER A 118 -8.74 -8.90 -4.76
CA SER A 118 -8.92 -7.66 -5.50
C SER A 118 -7.87 -6.63 -5.12
N TRP A 119 -7.59 -5.75 -6.08
CA TRP A 119 -6.85 -4.50 -5.86
C TRP A 119 -7.72 -3.40 -5.27
N SER A 120 -9.05 -3.56 -5.32
CA SER A 120 -9.98 -2.69 -4.60
C SER A 120 -9.88 -2.96 -3.10
N PRO A 121 -9.55 -1.95 -2.28
CA PRO A 121 -9.34 -2.15 -0.87
C PRO A 121 -10.63 -2.47 -0.11
N VAL A 122 -10.52 -3.30 0.92
CA VAL A 122 -11.58 -3.53 1.93
C VAL A 122 -11.19 -2.84 3.23
N MET A 123 -12.06 -1.98 3.73
CA MET A 123 -11.84 -1.28 4.99
C MET A 123 -12.45 -2.05 6.16
N VAL A 124 -11.73 -2.08 7.27
CA VAL A 124 -12.18 -2.58 8.56
C VAL A 124 -11.95 -1.49 9.59
N ASP A 125 -13.02 -1.11 10.26
CA ASP A 125 -12.99 -0.16 11.36
C ASP A 125 -13.44 -0.87 12.65
N PRO A 126 -12.50 -1.23 13.54
CA PRO A 126 -12.84 -1.76 14.86
C PRO A 126 -13.64 -0.75 15.69
N GLY A 127 -13.38 0.55 15.55
CA GLY A 127 -13.91 1.63 16.38
C GLY A 127 -13.49 1.55 17.86
N GLY A 128 -13.89 2.55 18.64
CA GLY A 128 -13.69 2.59 20.09
C GLY A 128 -12.33 3.14 20.53
N ALA A 129 -11.89 2.77 21.73
CA ALA A 129 -10.65 3.24 22.34
C ALA A 129 -9.47 2.28 22.12
N ASP A 130 -8.26 2.81 22.31
CA ASP A 130 -6.99 2.09 22.22
C ASP A 130 -6.99 0.83 23.09
N ARG A 131 -6.68 -0.32 22.48
CA ARG A 131 -6.71 -1.63 23.14
C ARG A 131 -5.95 -2.69 22.36
N ASN A 132 -5.68 -3.82 23.01
CA ASN A 132 -5.20 -5.01 22.33
C ASN A 132 -6.38 -5.78 21.75
N MET A 133 -6.23 -6.23 20.51
CA MET A 133 -7.27 -6.86 19.72
C MET A 133 -6.76 -8.20 19.18
N GLU A 134 -7.44 -9.29 19.53
CA GLU A 134 -7.17 -10.57 18.88
C GLU A 134 -7.64 -10.50 17.43
N VAL A 135 -6.75 -10.89 16.51
CA VAL A 135 -7.05 -10.96 15.09
C VAL A 135 -6.74 -12.34 14.54
N ARG A 136 -7.55 -12.77 13.58
CA ARG A 136 -7.38 -14.03 12.86
C ARG A 136 -7.59 -13.81 11.38
N LEU A 137 -6.83 -14.53 10.58
CA LEU A 137 -7.03 -14.64 9.13
C LEU A 137 -7.24 -16.10 8.78
N PHE A 138 -8.21 -16.38 7.91
CA PHE A 138 -8.46 -17.71 7.37
C PHE A 138 -8.96 -17.61 5.94
N PHE A 139 -8.79 -18.69 5.18
CA PHE A 139 -9.44 -18.82 3.88
C PHE A 139 -10.94 -18.99 4.07
N ARG A 140 -11.74 -18.36 3.19
CA ARG A 140 -13.22 -18.41 3.30
C ARG A 140 -13.75 -19.84 3.28
N GLU A 141 -13.11 -20.70 2.50
CA GLU A 141 -13.39 -22.13 2.34
C GLU A 141 -12.93 -23.00 3.54
N GLU A 142 -12.02 -22.52 4.38
CA GLU A 142 -11.38 -23.28 5.47
C GLU A 142 -11.52 -22.56 6.82
N ARG A 143 -12.76 -22.23 7.23
CA ARG A 143 -13.03 -21.40 8.41
C ARG A 143 -12.57 -21.99 9.75
N GLN A 144 -12.35 -23.29 9.82
CA GLN A 144 -11.93 -23.99 11.05
C GLN A 144 -10.43 -23.85 11.34
N LYS A 145 -9.63 -23.38 10.37
CA LYS A 145 -8.17 -23.29 10.50
C LYS A 145 -7.70 -21.87 10.18
N SER A 146 -7.29 -21.13 11.22
CA SER A 146 -6.62 -19.85 11.03
C SER A 146 -5.26 -20.06 10.38
N ILE A 147 -4.99 -19.33 9.29
CA ILE A 147 -3.66 -19.27 8.67
C ILE A 147 -2.77 -18.22 9.33
N TYR A 148 -3.37 -17.31 10.09
CA TYR A 148 -2.70 -16.33 10.93
C TYR A 148 -3.54 -16.05 12.17
N SER A 149 -2.90 -15.93 13.32
CA SER A 149 -3.49 -15.48 14.58
C SER A 149 -2.47 -14.65 15.34
N ALA A 150 -2.87 -13.48 15.82
CA ALA A 150 -2.03 -12.60 16.63
C ALA A 150 -2.87 -11.65 17.47
N VAL A 151 -2.20 -10.94 18.38
CA VAL A 151 -2.76 -9.78 19.07
C VAL A 151 -2.19 -8.52 18.41
N TRP A 152 -3.06 -7.66 17.91
CA TRP A 152 -2.70 -6.35 17.37
C TRP A 152 -3.02 -5.26 18.39
N GLN A 153 -2.24 -4.20 18.41
CA GLN A 153 -2.59 -2.99 19.15
C GLN A 153 -3.47 -2.12 18.24
N TYR A 154 -4.71 -1.89 18.65
CA TYR A 154 -5.57 -0.88 18.08
C TYR A 154 -5.22 0.48 18.68
N ALA A 155 -4.99 1.47 17.83
CA ALA A 155 -4.76 2.86 18.21
C ALA A 155 -5.59 3.77 17.32
N ALA A 156 -6.38 4.67 17.91
CA ALA A 156 -7.30 5.54 17.19
C ALA A 156 -6.60 6.54 16.25
N ASP A 157 -5.34 6.89 16.54
CA ASP A 157 -4.53 7.82 15.73
C ASP A 157 -3.68 7.12 14.66
N VAL A 158 -3.82 5.80 14.50
CA VAL A 158 -3.06 5.02 13.53
C VAL A 158 -4.02 4.42 12.51
N ARG A 159 -3.71 4.59 11.23
CA ARG A 159 -4.37 3.85 10.14
C ARG A 159 -3.35 2.92 9.48
N THR A 160 -3.78 1.71 9.13
CA THR A 160 -2.84 0.70 8.60
C THR A 160 -3.29 0.17 7.25
N LEU A 161 -2.45 0.33 6.23
CA LEU A 161 -2.62 -0.31 4.93
C LEU A 161 -1.95 -1.69 4.96
N ILE A 162 -2.68 -2.73 4.58
CA ILE A 162 -2.21 -4.12 4.64
C ILE A 162 -2.35 -4.77 3.27
N PHE A 163 -1.23 -5.19 2.70
CA PHE A 163 -1.22 -6.05 1.52
C PHE A 163 -1.14 -7.51 1.95
N LEU A 164 -2.13 -8.29 1.51
CA LEU A 164 -2.14 -9.74 1.60
C LEU A 164 -1.58 -10.28 0.28
N VAL A 165 -0.41 -10.90 0.33
CA VAL A 165 0.29 -11.46 -0.84
C VAL A 165 0.58 -12.94 -0.62
N PRO A 166 0.79 -13.74 -1.69
CA PRO A 166 1.20 -15.13 -1.53
C PRO A 166 2.45 -15.24 -0.65
N GLY A 167 2.41 -16.16 0.31
CA GLY A 167 3.56 -16.48 1.15
C GLY A 167 4.67 -17.14 0.32
N THR A 168 5.91 -16.68 0.50
CA THR A 168 7.09 -17.26 -0.16
C THR A 168 7.88 -18.20 0.75
N ASP A 169 7.57 -18.23 2.05
CA ASP A 169 8.19 -19.11 3.03
C ASP A 169 7.12 -20.04 3.61
N ALA A 170 7.24 -21.34 3.33
CA ALA A 170 6.31 -22.36 3.78
C ALA A 170 6.18 -22.41 5.33
N ARG A 171 7.19 -21.96 6.07
CA ARG A 171 7.18 -21.93 7.55
C ARG A 171 6.31 -20.81 8.10
N LEU A 172 6.17 -19.71 7.36
CA LEU A 172 5.42 -18.52 7.77
C LEU A 172 3.94 -18.59 7.34
N GLY A 173 3.58 -19.60 6.56
CA GLY A 173 2.23 -19.83 6.09
C GLY A 173 1.99 -19.33 4.65
N PRO A 174 0.80 -19.63 4.11
CA PRO A 174 0.48 -19.43 2.70
C PRO A 174 0.22 -17.97 2.30
N VAL A 175 0.13 -17.07 3.29
CA VAL A 175 -0.15 -15.64 3.08
C VAL A 175 0.87 -14.82 3.86
N ALA A 176 1.55 -13.92 3.18
CA ALA A 176 2.37 -12.90 3.81
C ALA A 176 1.57 -11.60 3.91
N MET A 177 1.69 -10.94 5.07
CA MET A 177 1.07 -9.63 5.31
C MET A 177 2.15 -8.55 5.33
N LYS A 178 1.98 -7.53 4.49
CA LYS A 178 2.83 -6.33 4.49
C LYS A 178 2.00 -5.18 5.05
N MET A 179 2.33 -4.78 6.28
CA MET A 179 1.61 -3.74 7.02
C MET A 179 2.40 -2.44 6.91
N ILE A 180 1.71 -1.37 6.51
CA ILE A 180 2.23 -0.02 6.35
C ILE A 180 1.39 0.89 7.23
N PRO A 181 1.79 1.09 8.50
CA PRO A 181 1.09 2.00 9.39
C PRO A 181 1.41 3.44 9.03
N GLU A 182 0.46 4.32 9.31
CA GLU A 182 0.66 5.76 9.32
C GLU A 182 0.11 6.30 10.65
N ASP A 183 0.88 7.17 11.28
CA ASP A 183 0.54 7.80 12.55
C ASP A 183 0.19 9.27 12.30
N LYS A 184 -1.00 9.68 12.75
CA LYS A 184 -1.49 11.04 12.59
C LYS A 184 -0.52 12.08 13.14
N ARG A 185 0.10 11.80 14.29
CA ARG A 185 1.00 12.73 15.00
C ARG A 185 2.29 12.95 14.22
N VAL A 186 2.83 11.88 13.64
CA VAL A 186 4.02 11.96 12.77
C VAL A 186 3.69 12.76 11.52
N ARG A 187 2.56 12.45 10.85
CA ARG A 187 2.11 13.16 9.65
C ARG A 187 1.96 14.67 9.88
N GLU A 188 1.34 15.05 11.00
CA GLU A 188 1.17 16.46 11.37
C GLU A 188 2.49 17.16 11.67
N SER A 189 3.42 16.49 12.36
CA SER A 189 4.75 17.03 12.62
C SER A 189 5.57 17.27 11.35
N GLU A 190 5.50 16.35 10.38
CA GLU A 190 6.19 16.47 9.09
C GLU A 190 5.58 17.59 8.23
N ALA A 191 4.25 17.73 8.24
CA ALA A 191 3.55 18.80 7.53
C ALA A 191 3.91 20.19 8.10
N ALA A 192 4.00 20.31 9.43
CA ALA A 192 4.43 21.55 10.08
C ALA A 192 5.86 21.94 9.71
N ALA A 193 6.78 20.96 9.67
CA ALA A 193 8.18 21.18 9.29
C ALA A 193 8.34 21.59 7.81
N ALA A 194 7.47 21.12 6.91
CA ALA A 194 7.53 21.46 5.49
C ALA A 194 6.97 22.86 5.15
N THR A 195 6.33 23.55 6.10
CA THR A 195 5.75 24.89 5.91
C THR A 195 6.64 26.00 6.49
N GLN A 196 7.77 25.66 7.12
CA GLN A 196 8.80 26.57 7.62
C GLN A 196 9.94 26.71 6.62
#